data_AF-A0A0C1M5L7-F1
#
_entry.id   AF-A0A0C1M5L7-F1
#
_cell.length_a   1.000
_cell.length_b   1.000
_cell.length_c   1.000
_cell.angle_alpha   90.00
_cell.angle_beta   90.00
_cell.angle_gamma   90.00
#
_symmetry.space_group_name_H-M   'P 1'
#
loop_
_entity.id
_entity.type
_entity.pdbx_description
1 polymer ?
#
loop_
_entity_poly.entity_id
_entity_poly.type
_entity_poly.pdbx_seq_one_letter_code
_entity_poly.pdbx_strand_id
1 'polypeptide(L)'
;MTEDTHRFKAVIAGKTYTIVGQATDEHMRAVTEVLNEQFTQLKQLSPNMSKEDAAILMAFNAVSDQLKMVAAQDDTATDETTETED
;
A
#
# COMPACT_ATOMS: atom_id res chain seq x y z
N MET A 1 -26.14 2.94 -12.23
CA MET A 1 -25.76 1.89 -11.26
C MET A 1 -25.13 2.62 -10.11
N THR A 2 -25.72 2.58 -8.91
CA THR A 2 -25.11 3.18 -7.72
C THR A 2 -23.95 2.28 -7.30
N GLU A 3 -22.73 2.76 -7.38
CA GLU A 3 -21.56 2.04 -6.90
C GLU A 3 -21.76 1.74 -5.41
N ASP A 4 -21.94 0.47 -5.06
CA ASP A 4 -22.12 0.04 -3.67
C ASP A 4 -20.83 0.31 -2.91
N THR A 5 -20.86 1.34 -2.07
CA THR A 5 -19.77 1.69 -1.17
C THR A 5 -20.09 1.18 0.23
N HIS A 6 -19.09 0.59 0.86
CA HIS A 6 -19.21 0.06 2.22
C HIS A 6 -18.32 0.86 3.17
N ARG A 7 -18.74 0.93 4.43
CA ARG A 7 -17.98 1.61 5.49
C ARG A 7 -17.21 0.59 6.30
N PHE A 8 -15.89 0.72 6.33
CA PHE A 8 -14.98 -0.11 7.09
C PHE A 8 -14.41 0.66 8.28
N LYS A 9 -14.35 0.04 9.47
CA LYS A 9 -13.70 0.62 10.65
C LYS A 9 -12.34 -0.04 10.84
N ALA A 10 -11.28 0.78 10.88
CA ALA A 10 -9.91 0.34 11.06
C ALA A 10 -9.27 1.00 12.27
N VAL A 11 -8.35 0.31 12.94
CA VAL A 11 -7.47 0.90 13.96
C VAL A 11 -6.07 0.96 13.37
N ILE A 12 -5.55 2.18 13.17
CA ILE A 12 -4.27 2.46 12.54
C ILE A 12 -3.42 3.30 13.50
N ALA A 13 -2.22 2.84 13.84
CA ALA A 13 -1.31 3.53 14.76
C ALA A 13 -1.99 3.93 16.10
N GLY A 14 -2.92 3.09 16.58
CA GLY A 14 -3.70 3.31 17.80
C GLY A 14 -4.83 4.34 17.70
N LYS A 15 -5.16 4.81 16.49
CA LYS A 15 -6.30 5.71 16.23
C LYS A 15 -7.36 4.98 15.39
N THR A 16 -8.63 5.19 15.72
CA THR A 16 -9.75 4.58 14.98
C THR A 16 -10.16 5.46 13.81
N TYR A 17 -10.28 4.86 12.63
CA TYR A 17 -10.71 5.52 11.39
C TYR A 17 -11.93 4.80 10.81
N THR A 18 -12.78 5.56 10.11
CA THR A 18 -13.86 5.01 9.28
C THR A 18 -13.53 5.32 7.83
N ILE A 19 -13.35 4.29 7.02
CA ILE A 19 -12.96 4.35 5.62
C ILE A 19 -14.17 3.95 4.79
N VAL A 20 -14.43 4.66 3.69
CA VAL A 20 -15.54 4.38 2.77
C VAL A 20 -14.96 4.01 1.41
N GLY A 21 -15.33 2.85 0.88
CA GLY A 21 -14.80 2.37 -0.39
C GLY A 21 -15.56 1.17 -0.95
N GLN A 22 -15.15 0.73 -2.15
CA GLN A 22 -15.73 -0.41 -2.85
C GLN A 22 -14.97 -1.73 -2.56
N ALA A 23 -13.86 -1.65 -1.83
CA ALA A 23 -13.04 -2.81 -1.50
C ALA A 23 -13.74 -3.75 -0.50
N THR A 24 -13.40 -5.03 -0.56
CA THR A 24 -13.92 -6.04 0.37
C THR A 24 -13.35 -5.83 1.78
N ASP A 25 -14.10 -6.27 2.80
CA ASP A 25 -13.65 -6.22 4.20
C ASP A 25 -12.33 -6.97 4.42
N GLU A 26 -12.12 -8.08 3.69
CA GLU A 26 -10.88 -8.86 3.74
C GLU A 26 -9.68 -8.05 3.22
N HIS A 27 -9.85 -7.39 2.06
CA HIS A 27 -8.80 -6.53 1.51
C HIS A 27 -8.47 -5.38 2.47
N MET A 28 -9.50 -4.72 3.02
CA MET A 28 -9.30 -3.60 3.95
C MET A 28 -8.64 -4.04 5.26
N ARG A 29 -8.95 -5.25 5.75
CA ARG A 29 -8.27 -5.85 6.91
C ARG A 29 -6.80 -6.10 6.61
N ALA A 30 -6.48 -6.73 5.48
CA ALA A 30 -5.10 -7.01 5.08
C ALA A 30 -4.28 -5.70 4.96
N VAL A 31 -4.84 -4.66 4.34
CA VAL A 31 -4.21 -3.33 4.26
C VAL A 31 -3.95 -2.75 5.66
N THR A 32 -4.91 -2.88 6.57
CA THR A 32 -4.79 -2.38 7.96
C THR A 32 -3.69 -3.13 8.72
N GLU A 33 -3.56 -4.43 8.53
CA GLU A 33 -2.52 -5.25 9.15
C GLU A 33 -1.13 -4.84 8.67
N VAL A 34 -0.91 -4.80 7.35
CA VAL A 34 0.37 -4.39 6.74
C VAL A 34 0.78 -2.99 7.21
N LEU A 35 -0.16 -2.05 7.25
CA LEU A 35 0.14 -0.67 7.63
C LEU A 35 0.54 -0.54 9.11
N ASN A 36 -0.09 -1.30 10.00
CA ASN A 36 0.29 -1.32 11.42
C ASN A 36 1.63 -2.05 11.65
N GLU A 37 1.94 -3.09 10.88
CA GLU A 37 3.24 -3.74 10.91
C GLU A 37 4.35 -2.78 10.51
N GLN A 38 4.20 -2.07 9.37
CA GLN A 38 5.17 -1.07 8.95
C GLN A 38 5.34 0.05 9.99
N PHE A 39 4.25 0.54 10.56
CA PHE A 39 4.31 1.54 11.63
C PHE A 39 5.10 1.02 12.83
N THR A 40 4.86 -0.22 13.24
CA THR A 40 5.56 -0.87 14.37
C THR A 40 7.05 -1.00 14.09
N GLN A 41 7.43 -1.42 12.88
CA GLN A 41 8.83 -1.53 12.46
C GLN A 41 9.54 -0.17 12.48
N LEU A 42 8.90 0.89 11.98
CA LEU A 42 9.45 2.25 12.06
C LEU A 42 9.66 2.70 13.51
N LYS A 43 8.70 2.42 14.39
CA LYS A 43 8.80 2.75 15.82
C LYS A 43 9.88 1.94 16.55
N GLN A 44 10.15 0.70 16.12
CA GLN A 44 11.26 -0.10 16.66
C GLN A 44 12.62 0.49 16.27
N LEU A 45 12.77 0.92 15.01
CA LEU A 45 13.99 1.55 14.51
C LEU A 45 14.22 2.96 15.09
N SER A 46 13.13 3.72 15.29
CA SER A 46 13.18 5.06 15.85
C SER A 46 12.03 5.27 16.85
N PRO A 47 12.27 4.96 18.14
CA PRO A 47 11.24 5.07 19.19
C PRO A 47 10.71 6.50 19.38
N ASN A 48 11.53 7.52 19.09
CA ASN A 48 11.20 8.92 19.29
C ASN A 48 10.55 9.58 18.05
N MET A 49 10.39 8.84 16.94
CA MET A 49 9.75 9.36 15.73
C MET A 49 8.28 9.73 16.00
N SER A 50 7.86 10.89 15.49
CA SER A 50 6.46 11.32 15.56
C SER A 50 5.57 10.41 14.71
N LYS A 51 4.25 10.42 14.97
CA LYS A 51 3.31 9.65 14.13
C LYS A 51 3.20 10.25 12.74
N GLU A 52 3.33 11.56 12.66
CA GLU A 52 3.30 12.36 11.44
C GLU A 52 4.48 12.00 10.53
N ASP A 53 5.72 12.00 11.05
CA ASP A 53 6.91 11.64 10.28
C ASP A 53 6.85 10.17 9.81
N ALA A 54 6.39 9.27 10.70
CA ALA A 54 6.20 7.87 10.34
C ALA A 54 5.18 7.71 9.20
N ALA A 55 4.07 8.46 9.23
CA ALA A 55 3.07 8.45 8.16
C ALA A 55 3.63 8.98 6.83
N ILE A 56 4.44 10.04 6.86
CA ILE A 56 5.11 10.59 5.67
C ILE A 56 6.06 9.55 5.06
N LEU A 57 6.88 8.89 5.87
CA LEU A 57 7.82 7.87 5.40
C LEU A 57 7.11 6.64 4.81
N MET A 58 6.05 6.15 5.47
CA MET A 58 5.23 5.05 4.94
C MET A 58 4.57 5.44 3.61
N ALA A 59 4.04 6.66 3.48
CA ALA A 59 3.46 7.16 2.24
C ALA A 59 4.51 7.27 1.12
N PHE A 60 5.71 7.78 1.44
CA PHE A 60 6.82 7.84 0.49
C PHE A 60 7.21 6.44 -0.01
N ASN A 61 7.34 5.47 0.90
CA ASN A 61 7.67 4.09 0.54
C ASN A 61 6.58 3.47 -0.35
N ALA A 62 5.31 3.67 -0.02
CA ALA A 62 4.19 3.18 -0.82
C ALA A 62 4.17 3.77 -2.25
N VAL A 63 4.42 5.08 -2.39
CA VAL A 63 4.51 5.74 -3.70
C VAL A 63 5.74 5.25 -4.47
N SER A 64 6.87 5.05 -3.79
CA SER A 64 8.07 4.48 -4.42
C SER A 64 7.80 3.09 -4.99
N ASP A 65 7.13 2.22 -4.24
CA ASP A 65 6.79 0.87 -4.69
C ASP A 65 5.76 0.90 -5.82
N GLN A 66 4.80 1.83 -5.78
CA GLN A 66 3.88 2.05 -6.89
C GLN A 66 4.61 2.43 -8.19
N LEU A 67 5.57 3.34 -8.13
CA LEU A 67 6.37 3.73 -9.30
C LEU A 67 7.24 2.59 -9.83
N LYS A 68 7.82 1.77 -8.94
CA LYS A 68 8.59 0.57 -9.34
C LYS A 68 7.71 -0.44 -10.06
N MET A 69 6.47 -0.66 -9.61
CA MET A 69 5.54 -1.57 -10.28
C MET A 69 5.21 -1.10 -11.70
N VAL A 70 4.97 0.21 -11.89
CA VAL A 70 4.73 0.78 -13.22
C VAL A 70 5.93 0.59 -14.14
N ALA A 71 7.14 0.88 -13.66
CA ALA A 71 8.36 0.71 -14.44
C ALA A 71 8.64 -0.78 -14.79
N ALA A 72 8.36 -1.71 -13.88
CA ALA A 72 8.52 -3.14 -14.14
C ALA A 72 7.51 -3.66 -15.17
N GLN A 73 6.32 -3.07 -15.26
CA GLN A 73 5.32 -3.42 -16.28
C GLN A 73 5.75 -2.94 -17.67
N ASP A 74 6.47 -1.81 -17.77
CA ASP A 74 7.00 -1.30 -19.03
C ASP A 74 8.16 -2.15 -19.57
N ASP A 75 9.01 -2.73 -18.71
CA ASP A 75 10.13 -3.60 -19.14
C ASP A 75 9.68 -4.96 -19.69
N THR A 76 8.53 -5.49 -19.21
CA THR A 76 8.02 -6.81 -19.65
C THR A 76 7.40 -6.83 -21.04
N ALA A 77 7.24 -5.68 -21.71
CA ALA A 77 6.70 -5.60 -23.06
C ALA A 77 7.77 -5.71 -24.18
N THR A 78 9.06 -5.82 -23.85
CA THR A 78 10.16 -5.72 -24.83
C THR A 78 10.91 -7.01 -25.15
N ASP A 79 10.53 -8.16 -24.59
CA ASP A 79 11.30 -9.42 -24.71
C ASP A 79 10.57 -10.57 -25.45
N GLU A 80 9.67 -10.24 -26.40
CA GLU A 80 8.98 -11.26 -27.24
C GLU A 80 9.25 -11.13 -28.76
N THR A 81 10.33 -10.48 -29.21
CA THR A 81 10.59 -10.32 -30.68
C THR A 81 11.95 -10.80 -31.19
N THR A 82 12.70 -11.61 -30.44
CA THR A 82 13.99 -12.14 -30.93
C THR A 82 14.16 -13.63 -30.68
N GLU A 83 13.20 -14.44 -31.14
CA GLU A 83 13.47 -15.87 -31.34
C GLU A 83 12.58 -16.47 -32.44
N THR A 84 12.69 -15.97 -33.68
CA THR A 84 12.43 -16.80 -34.87
C THR A 84 13.11 -16.15 -36.08
N GLU A 85 14.20 -16.72 -36.56
CA GLU A 85 14.40 -17.12 -37.96
C GLU A 85 15.80 -17.74 -38.12
N ASP A 86 15.75 -19.03 -38.48
CA ASP A 86 16.82 -19.91 -38.95
C ASP A 86 17.24 -19.52 -40.39
#